data_AF-A0AB38UXT7-F1
#
_entry.id   AF-A0AB38UXT7-F1
#
_cell.length_a   1.000
_cell.length_b   1.000
_cell.length_c   1.000
_cell.angle_alpha   90.00
_cell.angle_beta   90.00
_cell.angle_gamma   90.00
#
_symmetry.space_group_name_H-M   'P 1'
#
loop_
_entity.id
_entity.type
_entity.pdbx_description
1 polymer ?
#
loop_
_entity_poly.entity_id
_entity_poly.type
_entity_poly.pdbx_seq_one_letter_code
_entity_poly.pdbx_strand_id
1 'polypeptide(L)'
;MKVCPVPTRPVPLLIGGHSEAALRRAATKADGWMHAGGPNDTLESMLGKLRAFRAEAGKSNEPFEIHAASPDGRSVDGCKRLEDLGVTDVIVGFRNPYTKGEDPQPLAGKVAKLERFADTVIAKVNP
;
A
#
# COMPACT_ATOMS: atom_id res chain seq x y z
N MET A 1 -21.48 13.01 -22.18
CA MET A 1 -20.59 13.74 -21.25
C MET A 1 -19.15 13.39 -21.63
N LYS A 2 -18.26 14.37 -21.80
CA LYS A 2 -16.87 14.15 -22.25
C LYS A 2 -15.92 14.75 -21.21
N VAL A 3 -14.93 13.99 -20.75
CA VAL A 3 -13.88 14.48 -19.85
C VAL A 3 -12.79 15.08 -20.72
N CYS A 4 -12.48 16.36 -20.52
CA CYS A 4 -11.45 17.09 -21.24
C CYS A 4 -10.64 17.94 -20.24
N PRO A 5 -9.31 17.81 -20.18
CA PRO A 5 -8.47 16.91 -20.99
C PRO A 5 -8.61 15.43 -20.58
N VAL A 6 -8.22 14.52 -21.47
CA VAL A 6 -8.10 13.07 -21.17
C VAL A 6 -6.65 12.81 -20.75
N PRO A 7 -6.39 11.95 -19.75
CA PRO A 7 -5.04 11.53 -19.38
C PRO A 7 -4.26 10.97 -20.59
N THR A 8 -2.97 11.28 -20.67
CA THR A 8 -2.07 10.79 -21.73
C THR A 8 -1.69 9.31 -21.60
N ARG A 9 -1.96 8.71 -20.44
CA ARG A 9 -1.77 7.29 -20.13
C ARG A 9 -2.93 6.77 -19.28
N PRO A 10 -3.24 5.46 -19.29
CA PRO A 10 -4.20 4.87 -18.37
C PRO A 10 -3.87 5.22 -16.92
N VAL A 11 -4.91 5.54 -16.14
CA VAL A 11 -4.80 5.78 -14.70
C VAL A 11 -4.92 4.43 -14.00
N PRO A 12 -3.90 3.98 -13.24
CA PRO A 12 -3.99 2.71 -12.50
C PRO A 12 -5.16 2.71 -11.53
N LEU A 13 -5.92 1.62 -11.52
CA LEU A 13 -7.01 1.39 -10.60
C LEU A 13 -6.56 0.43 -9.50
N LEU A 14 -6.51 0.91 -8.27
CA LEU A 14 -6.24 0.09 -7.09
C LEU A 14 -7.52 -0.17 -6.33
N ILE A 15 -7.76 -1.43 -5.95
CA ILE A 15 -8.92 -1.81 -5.14
C ILE A 15 -8.45 -2.13 -3.73
N GLY A 16 -9.02 -1.48 -2.73
CA GLY A 16 -8.78 -1.79 -1.33
C GLY A 16 -9.75 -2.82 -0.75
N GLY A 17 -9.44 -3.28 0.46
CA GLY A 17 -10.32 -4.13 1.27
C GLY A 17 -9.76 -5.52 1.54
N HIS A 18 -10.19 -6.12 2.65
CA HIS A 18 -9.66 -7.40 3.16
C HIS A 18 -10.60 -8.59 2.94
N SER A 19 -11.82 -8.36 2.46
CA SER A 19 -12.75 -9.46 2.19
C SER A 19 -12.31 -10.26 0.97
N GLU A 20 -12.66 -11.54 0.93
CA GLU A 20 -12.33 -12.40 -0.21
C GLU A 20 -12.87 -11.85 -1.55
N ALA A 21 -14.09 -11.30 -1.52
CA ALA A 21 -14.69 -10.65 -2.68
C ALA A 21 -13.92 -9.40 -3.13
N ALA A 22 -13.31 -8.64 -2.21
CA ALA A 22 -12.46 -7.49 -2.54
C ALA A 22 -11.13 -7.95 -3.14
N LEU A 23 -10.47 -8.94 -2.53
CA LEU A 23 -9.22 -9.51 -3.03
C LEU A 23 -9.40 -10.11 -4.43
N ARG A 24 -10.47 -10.89 -4.66
CA ARG A 24 -10.77 -11.45 -5.99
C ARG A 24 -11.05 -10.36 -7.01
N ARG A 25 -11.71 -9.27 -6.62
CA ARG A 25 -11.96 -8.12 -7.51
C ARG A 25 -10.66 -7.40 -7.88
N ALA A 26 -9.80 -7.13 -6.89
CA ALA A 26 -8.50 -6.54 -7.12
C ALA A 26 -7.66 -7.40 -8.08
N ALA A 27 -7.53 -8.70 -7.79
CA ALA A 27 -6.75 -9.64 -8.58
C ALA A 27 -7.21 -9.78 -10.06
N THR A 28 -8.49 -9.56 -10.35
CA THR A 28 -9.08 -9.87 -11.67
C THR A 28 -9.51 -8.67 -12.49
N LYS A 29 -9.76 -7.51 -11.85
CA LYS A 29 -10.37 -6.33 -12.50
C LYS A 29 -9.58 -5.03 -12.30
N ALA A 30 -8.51 -5.06 -11.53
CA ALA A 30 -7.74 -3.87 -11.15
C ALA A 30 -6.26 -4.02 -11.55
N ASP A 31 -5.55 -2.91 -11.48
CA ASP A 31 -4.10 -2.84 -11.72
C ASP A 31 -3.30 -3.06 -10.42
N GLY A 32 -3.98 -3.18 -9.29
CA GLY A 32 -3.35 -3.43 -8.00
C GLY A 32 -4.32 -3.54 -6.83
N TRP A 33 -3.76 -3.75 -5.65
CA TRP A 33 -4.48 -3.86 -4.38
C TRP A 33 -3.87 -2.95 -3.31
N MET A 34 -4.73 -2.40 -2.45
CA MET A 34 -4.33 -1.55 -1.33
C MET A 34 -4.73 -2.17 0.01
N HIS A 35 -3.73 -2.50 0.82
CA HIS A 35 -3.88 -3.00 2.17
C HIS A 35 -4.03 -1.86 3.17
N ALA A 36 -5.08 -1.92 3.98
CA ALA A 36 -5.41 -0.88 4.97
C ALA A 36 -4.66 -1.01 6.32
N GLY A 37 -3.89 -2.09 6.55
CA GLY A 37 -3.37 -2.45 7.87
C GLY A 37 -4.48 -2.87 8.86
N GLY A 38 -4.13 -3.22 10.09
CA GLY A 38 -5.11 -3.45 11.16
C GLY A 38 -4.72 -4.54 12.18
N PRO A 39 -5.54 -4.73 13.23
CA PRO A 39 -5.25 -5.70 14.30
C PRO A 39 -5.43 -7.17 13.87
N ASN A 40 -6.22 -7.44 12.83
CA ASN A 40 -6.42 -8.78 12.26
C ASN A 40 -5.54 -9.01 11.02
N ASP A 41 -4.44 -8.25 10.91
CA ASP A 41 -3.59 -8.25 9.72
C ASP A 41 -2.88 -9.60 9.54
N THR A 42 -3.10 -10.20 8.39
CA THR A 42 -2.32 -11.32 7.87
C THR A 42 -1.93 -11.01 6.43
N LEU A 43 -1.23 -9.90 6.23
CA LEU A 43 -0.75 -9.41 4.93
C LEU A 43 -0.25 -10.56 4.05
N GLU A 44 0.63 -11.42 4.57
CA GLU A 44 1.15 -12.60 3.86
C GLU A 44 0.04 -13.55 3.37
N SER A 45 -0.99 -13.80 4.18
CA SER A 45 -2.15 -14.62 3.81
C SER A 45 -2.95 -13.96 2.68
N MET A 46 -3.17 -12.65 2.76
CA MET A 46 -3.88 -11.89 1.73
C MET A 46 -3.10 -11.84 0.41
N LEU A 47 -1.79 -11.66 0.48
CA LEU A 47 -0.88 -11.75 -0.67
C LEU A 47 -0.94 -13.15 -1.29
N GLY A 48 -0.99 -14.21 -0.47
CA GLY A 48 -1.20 -15.58 -0.93
C GLY A 48 -2.51 -15.75 -1.72
N LYS A 49 -3.62 -15.21 -1.19
CA LYS A 49 -4.92 -15.23 -1.88
C LYS A 49 -4.90 -14.44 -3.20
N LEU A 50 -4.28 -13.26 -3.22
CA LEU A 50 -4.13 -12.47 -4.43
C LEU A 50 -3.36 -13.23 -5.51
N ARG A 51 -2.23 -13.85 -5.15
CA ARG A 51 -1.45 -14.70 -6.07
C ARG A 51 -2.29 -15.85 -6.63
N ALA A 52 -3.05 -16.54 -5.78
CA ALA A 52 -3.94 -17.62 -6.21
C ALA A 52 -5.03 -17.12 -7.18
N PHE A 53 -5.74 -16.05 -6.85
CA PHE A 53 -6.79 -15.49 -7.71
C PHE A 53 -6.24 -14.96 -9.04
N ARG A 54 -5.04 -14.38 -9.05
CA ARG A 54 -4.37 -13.95 -10.29
C ARG A 54 -4.00 -15.15 -11.15
N ALA A 55 -3.51 -16.24 -10.55
CA ALA A 55 -3.19 -17.47 -11.26
C ALA A 55 -4.44 -18.13 -11.86
N GLU A 56 -5.53 -18.25 -11.08
CA GLU A 56 -6.82 -18.76 -11.55
C GLU A 56 -7.36 -17.97 -12.76
N ALA A 57 -7.11 -16.65 -12.78
CA ALA A 57 -7.55 -15.77 -13.86
C ALA A 57 -6.57 -15.68 -15.04
N GLY A 58 -5.44 -16.39 -15.01
CA GLY A 58 -4.40 -16.34 -16.05
C GLY A 58 -3.62 -15.02 -16.08
N LYS A 59 -3.63 -14.25 -14.99
CA LYS A 59 -3.03 -12.90 -14.88
C LYS A 59 -1.71 -12.87 -14.14
N SER A 60 -1.11 -14.01 -13.80
CA SER A 60 0.12 -14.07 -12.98
C SER A 60 1.27 -13.21 -13.51
N ASN A 61 1.37 -13.04 -14.83
CA ASN A 61 2.45 -12.32 -15.50
C ASN A 61 2.10 -10.86 -15.85
N GLU A 62 0.88 -10.41 -15.56
CA GLU A 62 0.51 -9.00 -15.75
C GLU A 62 1.10 -8.14 -14.61
N PRO A 63 1.41 -6.86 -14.85
CA PRO A 63 1.76 -5.93 -13.77
C PRO A 63 0.67 -5.87 -12.69
N PHE A 64 1.09 -5.72 -11.43
CA PHE A 64 0.18 -5.56 -10.31
C PHE A 64 0.83 -4.82 -9.16
N GLU A 65 0.28 -3.66 -8.81
CA GLU A 65 0.77 -2.87 -7.68
C GLU A 65 0.19 -3.41 -6.36
N ILE A 66 1.02 -3.42 -5.32
CA ILE A 66 0.65 -3.86 -3.97
C ILE A 66 1.08 -2.77 -3.00
N HIS A 67 0.11 -1.99 -2.54
CA HIS A 67 0.33 -0.87 -1.62
C HIS A 67 0.00 -1.33 -0.21
N ALA A 68 0.95 -1.28 0.72
CA ALA A 68 0.76 -1.80 2.07
C ALA A 68 1.00 -0.78 3.19
N ALA A 69 -0.03 -0.56 4.01
CA ALA A 69 0.13 0.05 5.32
C ALA A 69 0.60 -1.02 6.33
N SER A 70 1.89 -0.99 6.69
CA SER A 70 2.50 -1.92 7.66
C SER A 70 3.50 -1.19 8.57
N PRO A 71 3.61 -1.56 9.85
CA PRO A 71 4.67 -1.06 10.73
C PRO A 71 6.08 -1.30 10.17
N ASP A 72 6.27 -2.37 9.41
CA ASP A 72 7.55 -2.73 8.78
C ASP A 72 8.03 -1.64 7.80
N GLY A 73 7.11 -0.88 7.19
CA GLY A 73 7.47 0.23 6.30
C GLY A 73 8.17 1.41 6.98
N ARG A 74 8.43 1.34 8.30
CA ARG A 74 9.12 2.38 9.08
C ARG A 74 10.61 2.09 9.32
N SER A 75 11.15 1.02 8.74
CA SER A 75 12.58 0.71 8.80
C SER A 75 13.09 0.21 7.44
N VAL A 76 14.41 0.33 7.21
CA VAL A 76 15.04 -0.15 5.97
C VAL A 76 14.85 -1.66 5.81
N ASP A 77 15.17 -2.44 6.86
CA ASP A 77 15.03 -3.90 6.84
C ASP A 77 13.57 -4.33 6.69
N GLY A 78 12.63 -3.58 7.28
CA GLY A 78 11.20 -3.86 7.15
C GLY A 78 10.68 -3.57 5.74
N CYS A 79 11.11 -2.47 5.12
CA CYS A 79 10.86 -2.22 3.70
C CYS A 79 11.40 -3.35 2.82
N LYS A 80 12.61 -3.86 3.11
CA LYS A 80 13.18 -4.99 2.36
C LYS A 80 12.36 -6.27 2.52
N ARG A 81 11.93 -6.59 3.73
CA ARG A 81 11.03 -7.73 3.98
C ARG A 81 9.70 -7.61 3.23
N LEU A 82 9.13 -6.40 3.16
CA LEU A 82 7.88 -6.16 2.42
C LEU A 82 8.09 -6.31 0.90
N GLU A 83 9.20 -5.79 0.37
CA GLU A 83 9.59 -5.99 -1.03
C GLU A 83 9.72 -7.48 -1.37
N ASP A 84 10.38 -8.27 -0.52
CA ASP A 84 10.55 -9.71 -0.71
C ASP A 84 9.21 -10.48 -0.72
N LEU A 85 8.17 -9.94 -0.07
CA LEU A 85 6.80 -10.48 -0.12
C LEU A 85 6.01 -10.07 -1.38
N GLY A 86 6.57 -9.15 -2.18
CA GLY A 86 5.98 -8.59 -3.39
C GLY A 86 5.22 -7.28 -3.19
N VAL A 87 5.38 -6.60 -2.04
CA VAL A 87 4.83 -5.25 -1.85
C VAL A 87 5.63 -4.27 -2.71
N THR A 88 4.93 -3.44 -3.48
CA THR A 88 5.55 -2.46 -4.37
C THR A 88 5.66 -1.08 -3.72
N ASP A 89 4.72 -0.75 -2.83
CA ASP A 89 4.62 0.57 -2.21
C ASP A 89 4.23 0.45 -0.74
N VAL A 90 4.81 1.28 0.12
CA VAL A 90 4.50 1.34 1.55
C VAL A 90 3.76 2.62 1.89
N ILE A 91 2.68 2.49 2.67
CA ILE A 91 1.89 3.63 3.17
C ILE A 91 2.27 3.86 4.63
N VAL A 92 2.94 4.97 4.91
CA VAL A 92 3.42 5.31 6.27
C VAL A 92 2.65 6.49 6.84
N GLY A 93 1.82 6.21 7.84
CA GLY A 93 1.20 7.23 8.69
C GLY A 93 1.96 7.44 10.00
N PHE A 94 2.12 8.69 10.44
CA PHE A 94 2.75 9.06 11.72
C PHE A 94 1.73 9.35 12.84
N ARG A 95 0.47 9.07 12.55
CA ARG A 95 -0.68 9.11 13.45
C ARG A 95 -1.61 7.97 13.09
N ASN A 96 -2.34 7.44 14.06
CA ASN A 96 -3.43 6.51 13.80
C ASN A 96 -4.64 7.27 13.20
N PRO A 97 -5.04 7.00 11.94
CA PRO A 97 -6.15 7.70 11.30
C PRO A 97 -7.52 7.42 11.96
N TYR A 98 -7.62 6.38 12.79
CA TYR A 98 -8.84 6.01 13.50
C TYR A 98 -8.96 6.71 14.87
N THR A 99 -7.93 7.43 15.32
CA THR A 99 -8.01 8.25 16.53
C THR A 99 -8.90 9.46 16.27
N LYS A 100 -10.11 9.43 16.86
CA LYS A 100 -11.08 10.52 16.81
C LYS A 100 -10.66 11.70 17.71
N GLY A 101 -11.14 12.88 17.37
CA GLY A 101 -10.88 14.11 18.12
C GLY A 101 -9.76 14.97 17.53
N GLU A 102 -9.51 16.08 18.20
CA GLU A 102 -8.47 17.04 17.83
C GLU A 102 -7.08 16.40 17.82
N ASP A 103 -6.22 16.87 16.93
CA ASP A 103 -4.82 16.47 16.90
C ASP A 103 -4.00 17.39 17.82
N PRO A 104 -3.57 16.94 19.02
CA PRO A 104 -2.82 17.82 19.91
C PRO A 104 -1.36 18.01 19.45
N GLN A 105 -0.92 17.33 18.39
CA GLN A 105 0.47 17.43 17.96
C GLN A 105 0.74 18.77 17.26
N PRO A 106 1.78 19.52 17.69
CA PRO A 106 2.17 20.75 17.02
C PRO A 106 2.67 20.46 15.60
N LEU A 107 2.49 21.42 14.68
CA LEU A 107 2.94 21.31 13.29
C LEU A 107 4.42 20.92 13.19
N ALA A 108 5.28 21.59 13.96
CA ALA A 108 6.73 21.31 13.99
C ALA A 108 7.03 19.84 14.33
N GLY A 109 6.26 19.23 15.25
CA GLY A 109 6.40 17.82 15.58
C GLY A 109 5.97 16.87 14.46
N LYS A 110 5.01 17.27 13.62
CA LYS A 110 4.61 16.50 12.43
C LYS A 110 5.68 16.58 11.33
N VAL A 111 6.21 17.77 11.08
CA VAL A 111 7.29 18.00 10.12
C VAL A 111 8.54 17.20 10.50
N ALA A 112 8.99 17.30 11.76
CA ALA A 112 10.17 16.56 12.25
C ALA A 112 10.03 15.03 12.14
N LYS A 113 8.80 14.48 12.18
CA LYS A 113 8.57 13.05 11.93
C LYS A 113 8.75 12.67 10.46
N LEU A 114 8.31 13.53 9.54
CA LEU A 114 8.50 13.34 8.10
C LEU A 114 9.97 13.45 7.72
N GLU A 115 10.66 14.49 8.20
CA GLU A 115 12.10 14.71 7.93
C GLU A 115 12.93 13.51 8.43
N ARG A 116 12.74 13.10 9.68
CA ARG A 116 13.44 11.91 10.21
C ARG A 116 13.16 10.66 9.38
N PHE A 117 11.93 10.44 8.93
CA PHE A 117 11.62 9.28 8.09
C PHE A 117 12.30 9.36 6.72
N ALA A 118 12.35 10.55 6.12
CA ALA A 118 13.07 10.78 4.88
C ALA A 118 14.57 10.45 5.03
N ASP A 119 15.23 10.97 6.06
CA ASP A 119 16.67 10.80 6.28
C ASP A 119 17.05 9.37 6.68
N THR A 120 16.24 8.74 7.53
CA THR A 120 16.60 7.45 8.15
C THR A 120 16.12 6.24 7.36
N VAL A 121 15.09 6.39 6.51
CA VAL A 121 14.49 5.29 5.75
C VAL A 121 14.48 5.56 4.25
N ILE A 122 13.81 6.63 3.78
CA ILE A 122 13.64 6.85 2.32
C ILE A 122 15.00 6.96 1.62
N ALA A 123 15.91 7.79 2.15
CA ALA A 123 17.25 8.00 1.58
C ALA A 123 18.13 6.73 1.55
N LYS A 124 17.74 5.67 2.27
CA LYS A 124 18.50 4.41 2.34
C LYS A 124 17.84 3.27 1.55
N VAL A 125 16.53 3.32 1.35
CA VAL A 125 15.78 2.35 0.54
C VAL A 125 15.85 2.71 -0.95
N ASN A 126 15.79 4.00 -1.28
CA ASN A 126 15.88 4.52 -2.64
C ASN A 126 17.10 5.45 -2.75
N PRO A 127 18.33 4.90 -2.81
CA PRO A 127 19.56 5.68 -2.86
C PRO A 127 19.72 6.48 -4.17
#